data_AF-A0A2A5B9P5-F1
#
_entry.id   AF-A0A2A5B9P5-F1
#
_cell.length_a   1.000
_cell.length_b   1.000
_cell.length_c   1.000
_cell.angle_alpha   90.00
_cell.angle_beta   90.00
_cell.angle_gamma   90.00
#
_symmetry.space_group_name_H-M   'P 1'
#
loop_
_entity.id
_entity.type
_entity.pdbx_description
1 polymer ?
#
loop_
_entity_poly.entity_id
_entity_poly.type
_entity_poly.pdbx_seq_one_letter_code
_entity_poly.pdbx_strand_id
1 'polypeptide(L)'
;MSDAVIQVLNGMSLPKGIRNQINEAQTGVSEREILEQNINGFLGEIQLLINDLQRRFNQRNEKPREKQLLIEQNDLESQKKLSQILLADGDVTGSQTLINAMVQDPIVSSVNENVQFCDLMNCLITMTTQNRTINDLTVSETQIVEDVAHSTTKIANTAQVILSEATGEITNYPIVKIPSGNNLRIVTELEEQIDNNGSKLVMYPNPTAGLISIEYDGVLEGQLSVKVYNILGKMVFSLSVTTNTINLSQLDNGVYFINFINADGNQVDAQKLIIQK
;
A
#
# COMPACT_ATOMS: atom_id res chain seq x y z
N MET A 1 20.92 6.44 11.70
CA MET A 1 20.89 6.47 13.17
C MET A 1 19.52 6.91 13.62
N SER A 2 18.99 6.46 14.77
CA SER A 2 17.71 6.98 15.27
C SER A 2 17.85 8.42 15.77
N ASP A 3 16.78 9.21 15.70
CA ASP A 3 16.76 10.62 16.15
C ASP A 3 17.23 10.82 17.59
N ALA A 4 16.99 9.83 18.45
CA ALA A 4 17.47 9.81 19.82
C ALA A 4 19.01 9.83 19.92
N VAL A 5 19.70 9.14 18.99
CA VAL A 5 21.17 9.10 18.96
C VAL A 5 21.73 10.43 18.44
N ILE A 6 21.04 11.07 17.50
CA ILE A 6 21.41 12.38 16.96
C ILE A 6 21.27 13.48 18.03
N GLN A 7 20.21 13.46 18.83
CA GLN A 7 20.04 14.39 19.96
C GLN A 7 21.16 14.26 21.01
N VAL A 8 21.55 13.03 21.35
CA VAL A 8 22.65 12.78 22.31
C VAL A 8 23.98 13.27 21.75
N LEU A 9 24.27 13.02 20.47
CA LEU A 9 25.48 13.50 19.79
C LEU A 9 25.56 15.03 19.73
N ASN A 10 24.43 15.70 19.49
CA ASN A 10 24.35 17.16 19.46
C ASN A 10 24.50 17.80 20.86
N GLY A 11 24.15 17.06 21.92
CA GLY A 11 24.37 17.47 23.31
C GLY A 11 25.82 17.30 23.80
N MET A 12 26.67 16.57 23.09
CA MET A 12 28.07 16.38 23.44
C MET A 12 28.95 17.50 22.87
N SER A 13 29.77 18.12 23.72
CA SER A 13 30.79 19.09 23.29
C SER A 13 31.98 18.35 22.64
N LEU A 14 31.78 17.89 21.40
CA LEU A 14 32.80 17.18 20.64
C LEU A 14 33.75 18.17 19.93
N PRO A 15 35.07 17.89 19.90
CA PRO A 15 36.03 18.65 19.11
C PRO A 15 35.63 18.68 17.62
N LYS A 16 35.86 19.81 16.94
CA LYS A 16 35.48 20.02 15.53
C LYS A 16 35.96 18.91 14.59
N GLY A 17 37.16 18.37 14.79
CA GLY A 17 37.69 17.27 13.98
C GLY A 17 36.89 15.96 14.10
N ILE A 18 36.49 15.61 15.33
CA ILE A 18 35.65 14.42 15.60
C ILE A 18 34.27 14.62 14.98
N ARG A 19 33.69 15.82 15.07
CA ARG A 19 32.39 16.15 14.46
C ARG A 19 32.43 16.04 12.94
N ASN A 20 33.50 16.52 12.30
CA ASN A 20 33.67 16.39 10.86
C ASN A 20 33.82 14.93 10.43
N GLN A 21 34.58 14.12 11.17
CA GLN A 21 34.72 12.68 10.91
C GLN A 21 33.40 11.91 11.09
N ILE A 22 32.58 12.28 12.07
CA ILE A 22 31.24 11.70 12.26
C ILE A 22 30.31 12.07 11.11
N ASN A 23 30.32 13.32 10.67
CA ASN A 23 29.50 13.78 9.56
C ASN A 23 29.93 13.15 8.22
N GLU A 24 31.24 12.99 7.98
CA GLU A 24 31.77 12.28 6.80
C GLU A 24 31.41 10.78 6.82
N ALA A 25 31.31 10.16 8.00
CA ALA A 25 30.82 8.78 8.13
C ALA A 25 29.28 8.68 8.03
N GLN A 26 28.56 9.81 8.05
CA GLN A 26 27.10 9.90 7.91
C GLN A 26 26.64 10.23 6.48
N THR A 27 27.55 10.54 5.55
CA THR A 27 27.19 10.83 4.15
C THR A 27 27.12 9.54 3.33
N GLY A 28 25.91 9.16 2.90
CA GLY A 28 25.64 8.03 2.01
C GLY A 28 24.54 7.09 2.51
N VAL A 29 23.87 6.41 1.58
CA VAL A 29 22.96 5.29 1.89
C VAL A 29 23.83 4.15 2.44
N SER A 30 23.52 3.68 3.64
CA SER A 30 24.33 2.61 4.25
C SER A 30 24.23 1.32 3.42
N GLU A 31 25.27 0.48 3.40
CA GLU A 31 25.19 -0.85 2.74
C GLU A 31 24.00 -1.67 3.24
N ARG A 32 23.63 -1.49 4.52
CA ARG A 32 22.43 -2.05 5.13
C ARG A 32 21.14 -1.53 4.48
N GLU A 33 21.03 -0.23 4.26
CA GLU A 33 19.85 0.41 3.67
C GLU A 33 19.70 0.04 2.18
N ILE A 34 20.81 -0.07 1.43
CA ILE A 34 20.79 -0.63 0.06
C ILE A 34 20.29 -2.09 0.08
N LEU A 35 20.76 -2.88 1.05
CA LEU A 35 20.32 -4.26 1.20
C LEU A 35 18.83 -4.35 1.56
N GLU A 36 18.34 -3.49 2.46
CA GLU A 36 16.92 -3.38 2.83
C GLU A 36 16.06 -2.99 1.61
N GLN A 37 16.50 -2.04 0.78
CA GLN A 37 15.82 -1.69 -0.47
C GLN A 37 15.77 -2.86 -1.45
N ASN A 38 16.87 -3.59 -1.63
CA ASN A 38 16.90 -4.77 -2.49
C ASN A 38 15.97 -5.89 -1.98
N ILE A 39 15.96 -6.14 -0.67
CA ILE A 39 15.05 -7.09 -0.03
C ILE A 39 13.60 -6.69 -0.33
N ASN A 40 13.24 -5.42 -0.16
CA ASN A 40 11.90 -4.92 -0.45
C ASN A 40 11.53 -5.10 -1.94
N GLY A 41 12.47 -4.86 -2.86
CA GLY A 41 12.29 -5.14 -4.29
C GLY A 41 11.98 -6.61 -4.56
N PHE A 42 12.79 -7.52 -4.01
CA PHE A 42 12.57 -8.97 -4.18
C PHE A 42 11.27 -9.44 -3.55
N LEU A 43 10.89 -8.92 -2.38
CA LEU A 43 9.60 -9.22 -1.75
C LEU A 43 8.43 -8.79 -2.63
N GLY A 44 8.53 -7.63 -3.29
CA GLY A 44 7.54 -7.17 -4.27
C GLY A 44 7.40 -8.11 -5.47
N GLU A 45 8.51 -8.56 -6.04
CA GLU A 45 8.50 -9.54 -7.15
C GLU A 45 7.87 -10.88 -6.73
N ILE A 46 8.21 -11.36 -5.54
CA ILE A 46 7.63 -12.58 -4.95
C ILE A 46 6.11 -12.43 -4.83
N GLN A 47 5.63 -11.28 -4.34
CA GLN A 47 4.19 -11.04 -4.21
C GLN A 47 3.47 -11.01 -5.57
N LEU A 48 4.07 -10.42 -6.60
CA LEU A 48 3.50 -10.43 -7.95
C LEU A 48 3.40 -11.86 -8.51
N LEU A 49 4.42 -12.69 -8.29
CA LEU A 49 4.42 -14.08 -8.72
C LEU A 49 3.37 -14.91 -7.99
N ILE A 50 3.23 -14.69 -6.68
CA ILE A 50 2.16 -15.24 -5.84
C ILE A 50 0.78 -14.91 -6.40
N ASN A 51 0.54 -13.65 -6.74
CA ASN A 51 -0.75 -13.20 -7.26
C ASN A 51 -1.07 -13.87 -8.60
N ASP A 52 -0.05 -14.05 -9.46
CA ASP A 52 -0.19 -14.81 -10.70
C ASP A 52 -0.49 -16.29 -10.45
N LEU A 53 0.16 -16.93 -9.47
CA LEU A 53 -0.12 -18.30 -9.08
C LEU A 53 -1.55 -18.48 -8.59
N GLN A 54 -2.02 -17.63 -7.68
CA GLN A 54 -3.40 -17.66 -7.22
C GLN A 54 -4.39 -17.50 -8.38
N ARG A 55 -4.13 -16.58 -9.31
CA ARG A 55 -4.95 -16.41 -10.51
C ARG A 55 -4.99 -17.68 -11.37
N ARG A 56 -3.84 -18.34 -11.58
CA ARG A 56 -3.77 -19.58 -12.35
C ARG A 56 -4.48 -20.74 -11.68
N PHE A 57 -4.34 -20.89 -10.35
CA PHE A 57 -5.07 -21.92 -9.61
C PHE A 57 -6.57 -21.73 -9.70
N ASN A 58 -7.05 -20.49 -9.57
CA ASN A 58 -8.46 -20.16 -9.79
C ASN A 58 -8.94 -20.51 -11.21
N GLN A 59 -8.19 -20.12 -12.24
CA GLN A 59 -8.53 -20.42 -13.64
C GLN A 59 -8.58 -21.92 -13.96
N ARG A 60 -7.74 -22.70 -13.28
CA ARG A 60 -7.65 -24.16 -13.47
C ARG A 60 -8.52 -24.94 -12.48
N ASN A 61 -9.25 -24.25 -11.60
CA ASN A 61 -10.03 -24.83 -10.51
C ASN A 61 -9.18 -25.75 -9.60
N GLU A 62 -7.91 -25.41 -9.39
CA GLU A 62 -6.95 -26.15 -8.55
C GLU A 62 -7.05 -25.74 -7.07
N LYS A 63 -8.27 -25.79 -6.49
CA LYS A 63 -8.54 -25.35 -5.10
C LYS A 63 -7.58 -25.92 -4.03
N PRO A 64 -7.17 -27.21 -4.07
CA PRO A 64 -6.24 -27.74 -3.06
C PRO A 64 -4.87 -27.05 -3.08
N ARG A 65 -4.38 -26.66 -4.27
CA ARG A 65 -3.09 -25.96 -4.41
C ARG A 65 -3.19 -24.51 -3.98
N GLU A 66 -4.31 -23.85 -4.24
CA GLU A 66 -4.55 -22.51 -3.71
C GLU A 66 -4.59 -22.52 -2.18
N LYS A 67 -5.32 -23.47 -1.58
CA LYS A 67 -5.36 -23.63 -0.12
C LYS A 67 -3.97 -23.86 0.47
N GLN A 68 -3.18 -24.75 -0.16
CA GLN A 68 -1.81 -25.00 0.27
C GLN A 68 -0.93 -23.74 0.18
N LEU A 69 -1.03 -22.98 -0.91
CA LEU A 69 -0.28 -21.73 -1.07
C LEU A 69 -0.64 -20.73 0.05
N LEU A 70 -1.92 -20.53 0.35
CA LEU A 70 -2.36 -19.61 1.39
C LEU A 70 -1.86 -20.02 2.79
N ILE A 71 -1.82 -21.33 3.06
CA ILE A 71 -1.25 -21.88 4.30
C ILE A 71 0.26 -21.60 4.39
N GLU A 72 0.98 -21.77 3.28
CA GLU A 72 2.42 -21.52 3.24
C GLU A 72 2.78 -20.04 3.41
N GLN A 73 1.93 -19.14 2.91
CA GLN A 73 2.12 -17.69 3.01
C GLN A 73 1.88 -17.18 4.43
N ASN A 74 0.78 -17.61 5.05
CA ASN A 74 0.42 -17.30 6.43
C ASN A 74 0.42 -15.79 6.78
N ASP A 75 0.32 -14.90 5.79
CA ASP A 75 0.06 -13.48 6.01
C ASP A 75 -1.43 -13.23 6.27
N LEU A 76 -1.76 -12.05 6.79
CA LEU A 76 -3.13 -11.68 7.18
C LEU A 76 -4.13 -11.84 6.03
N GLU A 77 -3.78 -11.41 4.83
CA GLU A 77 -4.68 -11.46 3.68
C GLU A 77 -4.90 -12.90 3.20
N SER A 78 -3.83 -13.70 3.22
CA SER A 78 -3.92 -15.14 2.96
C SER A 78 -4.80 -15.86 3.98
N GLN A 79 -4.71 -15.50 5.26
CA GLN A 79 -5.57 -16.05 6.31
C GLN A 79 -7.04 -15.65 6.14
N LYS A 80 -7.33 -14.40 5.72
CA LYS A 80 -8.71 -13.95 5.41
C LYS A 80 -9.30 -14.74 4.24
N LYS A 81 -8.53 -14.90 3.16
CA LYS A 81 -8.97 -15.67 1.99
C LYS A 81 -9.15 -17.15 2.33
N LEU A 82 -8.25 -17.70 3.16
CA LEU A 82 -8.34 -19.07 3.63
C LEU A 82 -9.58 -19.30 4.49
N SER A 83 -9.95 -18.38 5.39
CA SER A 83 -11.16 -18.53 6.21
C SER A 83 -12.44 -18.56 5.34
N GLN A 84 -12.51 -17.73 4.31
CA GLN A 84 -13.61 -17.76 3.34
C GLN A 84 -13.69 -19.10 2.59
N ILE A 85 -12.54 -19.63 2.14
CA ILE A 85 -12.47 -20.94 1.46
C ILE A 85 -12.89 -22.07 2.40
N LEU A 86 -12.41 -22.06 3.65
CA LEU A 86 -12.75 -23.07 4.64
C LEU A 86 -14.24 -23.08 4.93
N LEU A 87 -14.86 -21.91 5.09
CA LEU A 87 -16.30 -21.79 5.28
C LEU A 87 -17.07 -22.33 4.06
N ALA A 88 -16.64 -22.00 2.84
CA ALA A 88 -17.25 -22.48 1.60
C ALA A 88 -17.12 -24.00 1.41
N ASP A 89 -16.03 -24.60 1.89
CA ASP A 89 -15.81 -26.06 1.88
C ASP A 89 -16.57 -26.78 3.04
N GLY A 90 -17.23 -26.03 3.93
CA GLY A 90 -17.94 -26.55 5.10
C GLY A 90 -17.07 -26.82 6.32
N ASP A 91 -15.78 -26.47 6.28
CA ASP A 91 -14.87 -26.54 7.45
C ASP A 91 -15.03 -25.31 8.35
N VAL A 92 -16.17 -25.30 9.05
CA VAL A 92 -16.55 -24.19 9.92
C VAL A 92 -15.60 -24.03 11.10
N THR A 93 -15.08 -25.14 11.64
CA THR A 93 -14.12 -25.13 12.75
C THR A 93 -12.80 -24.50 12.34
N GLY A 94 -12.28 -24.86 11.16
CA GLY A 94 -11.06 -24.26 10.61
C GLY A 94 -11.23 -22.76 10.39
N SER A 95 -12.35 -22.35 9.78
CA SER A 95 -12.67 -20.93 9.58
C SER A 95 -12.74 -20.17 10.91
N GLN A 96 -13.50 -20.67 11.89
CA GLN A 96 -13.62 -20.03 13.21
C GLN A 96 -12.28 -19.90 13.93
N THR A 97 -11.40 -20.90 13.79
CA THR A 97 -10.06 -20.85 14.40
C THR A 97 -9.24 -19.68 13.87
N LEU A 98 -9.26 -19.45 12.55
CA LEU A 98 -8.56 -18.33 11.93
C LEU A 98 -9.15 -16.98 12.36
N ILE A 99 -10.47 -16.86 12.35
CA ILE A 99 -11.14 -15.61 12.77
C ILE A 99 -10.85 -15.30 14.24
N ASN A 100 -10.90 -16.30 15.12
CA ASN A 100 -10.55 -16.11 16.52
C ASN A 100 -9.11 -15.64 16.71
N ALA A 101 -8.16 -16.19 15.95
CA ALA A 101 -6.77 -15.74 15.99
C ALA A 101 -6.63 -14.28 15.58
N MET A 102 -7.32 -13.84 14.51
CA MET A 102 -7.34 -12.45 14.06
C MET A 102 -7.93 -11.49 15.10
N VAL A 103 -9.04 -11.88 15.74
CA VAL A 103 -9.70 -11.05 16.77
C VAL A 103 -8.82 -10.88 18.01
N GLN A 104 -8.00 -11.88 18.35
CA GLN A 104 -7.09 -11.81 19.50
C GLN A 104 -5.79 -11.05 19.20
N ASP A 105 -5.47 -10.77 17.94
CA ASP A 105 -4.28 -10.00 17.57
C ASP A 105 -4.55 -8.49 17.74
N PRO A 106 -3.83 -7.78 18.63
CA PRO A 106 -4.05 -6.35 18.89
C PRO A 106 -3.77 -5.46 17.67
N ILE A 107 -2.86 -5.85 16.78
CA ILE A 107 -2.53 -5.08 15.57
C ILE A 107 -3.65 -5.24 14.57
N VAL A 108 -4.11 -6.48 14.35
CA VAL A 108 -5.20 -6.78 13.42
C VAL A 108 -6.49 -6.09 13.86
N SER A 109 -6.84 -6.21 15.15
CA SER A 109 -8.05 -5.60 15.74
C SER A 109 -8.01 -4.07 15.85
N SER A 110 -6.86 -3.42 15.63
CA SER A 110 -6.76 -1.96 15.58
C SER A 110 -7.25 -1.35 14.26
N VAL A 111 -7.39 -2.17 13.21
CA VAL A 111 -7.76 -1.72 11.86
C VAL A 111 -9.25 -2.03 11.61
N ASN A 112 -10.04 -0.99 11.34
CA ASN A 112 -11.50 -1.12 11.16
C ASN A 112 -11.92 -2.13 10.06
N GLU A 113 -11.18 -2.18 8.95
CA GLU A 113 -11.39 -3.19 7.89
C GLU A 113 -11.34 -4.62 8.43
N ASN A 114 -10.35 -4.92 9.26
CA ASN A 114 -10.13 -6.26 9.78
C ASN A 114 -11.19 -6.64 10.81
N VAL A 115 -11.60 -5.69 11.65
CA VAL A 115 -12.68 -5.87 12.61
C VAL A 115 -13.98 -6.19 11.88
N GLN A 116 -14.36 -5.38 10.90
CA GLN A 116 -15.58 -5.59 10.12
C GLN A 116 -15.54 -6.89 9.30
N PHE A 117 -14.37 -7.29 8.80
CA PHE A 117 -14.18 -8.60 8.19
C PHE A 117 -14.47 -9.73 9.18
N CYS A 118 -13.92 -9.64 10.39
CA CYS A 118 -14.14 -10.66 11.43
C CYS A 118 -15.60 -10.70 11.87
N ASP A 119 -16.26 -9.56 12.03
CA ASP A 119 -17.67 -9.46 12.40
C ASP A 119 -18.57 -10.13 11.35
N LEU A 120 -18.37 -9.81 10.08
CA LEU A 120 -19.10 -10.42 8.98
C LEU A 120 -18.85 -11.94 8.90
N MET A 121 -17.59 -12.37 9.03
CA MET A 121 -17.25 -13.79 9.00
C MET A 121 -17.82 -14.56 10.18
N ASN A 122 -17.79 -14.00 11.40
CA ASN A 122 -18.41 -14.62 12.58
C ASN A 122 -19.93 -14.76 12.41
N CYS A 123 -20.58 -13.76 11.79
CA CYS A 123 -21.99 -13.84 11.43
C CYS A 123 -22.26 -15.02 10.48
N LEU A 124 -21.52 -15.10 9.37
CA LEU A 124 -21.68 -16.17 8.38
C LEU A 124 -21.35 -17.56 8.94
N ILE A 125 -20.32 -17.67 9.78
CA ILE A 125 -19.98 -18.90 10.49
C ILE A 125 -21.13 -19.32 11.40
N THR A 126 -21.67 -18.41 12.22
CA THR A 126 -22.78 -18.70 13.13
C THR A 126 -23.99 -19.22 12.37
N MET A 127 -24.36 -18.58 11.26
CA MET A 127 -25.45 -19.03 10.40
C MET A 127 -25.19 -20.43 9.83
N THR A 128 -23.97 -20.68 9.35
CA THR A 128 -23.58 -21.99 8.79
C THR A 128 -23.62 -23.08 9.85
N THR A 129 -23.15 -22.83 11.08
CA THR A 129 -23.26 -23.81 12.19
C THR A 129 -24.70 -24.16 12.53
N GLN A 130 -25.64 -23.23 12.29
CA GLN A 130 -27.06 -23.41 12.53
C GLN A 130 -27.82 -23.95 11.30
N ASN A 131 -27.10 -24.31 10.22
CA ASN A 131 -27.68 -24.72 8.94
C ASN A 131 -28.64 -23.67 8.33
N ARG A 132 -28.38 -22.39 8.58
CA ARG A 132 -29.15 -21.26 8.05
C ARG A 132 -28.42 -20.65 6.86
N THR A 133 -29.20 -20.11 5.94
CA THR A 133 -28.67 -19.40 4.76
C THR A 133 -28.81 -17.89 4.93
N ILE A 134 -28.17 -17.11 4.06
CA ILE A 134 -28.29 -15.63 4.06
C ILE A 134 -29.75 -15.14 3.95
N ASN A 135 -30.66 -15.98 3.46
CA ASN A 135 -32.09 -15.65 3.38
C ASN A 135 -32.80 -15.67 4.73
N ASP A 136 -32.19 -16.26 5.75
CA ASP A 136 -32.80 -16.45 7.07
C ASP A 136 -32.16 -15.55 8.14
N LEU A 137 -31.59 -14.39 7.79
CA LEU A 137 -30.93 -13.48 8.74
C LEU A 137 -31.85 -13.07 9.90
N THR A 138 -31.34 -13.14 11.14
CA THR A 138 -32.02 -12.58 12.31
C THR A 138 -31.88 -11.06 12.35
N VAL A 139 -32.74 -10.37 13.10
CA VAL A 139 -32.66 -8.92 13.30
C VAL A 139 -31.27 -8.46 13.76
N SER A 140 -30.62 -9.21 14.66
CA SER A 140 -29.27 -8.90 15.13
C SER A 140 -28.19 -9.11 14.06
N GLU A 141 -28.31 -10.16 13.25
CA GLU A 141 -27.34 -10.42 12.17
C GLU A 141 -27.53 -9.43 11.03
N THR A 142 -28.77 -9.08 10.67
CA THR A 142 -29.07 -8.03 9.69
C THR A 142 -28.42 -6.71 10.09
N GLN A 143 -28.51 -6.31 11.36
CA GLN A 143 -27.86 -5.08 11.84
C GLN A 143 -26.34 -5.12 11.65
N ILE A 144 -25.69 -6.25 11.96
CA ILE A 144 -24.23 -6.41 11.75
C ILE A 144 -23.89 -6.25 10.26
N VAL A 145 -24.65 -6.90 9.37
CA VAL A 145 -24.40 -6.80 7.93
C VAL A 145 -24.67 -5.39 7.41
N GLU A 146 -25.71 -4.71 7.90
CA GLU A 146 -26.00 -3.31 7.58
C GLU A 146 -24.89 -2.36 8.05
N ASP A 147 -24.38 -2.53 9.26
CA ASP A 147 -23.30 -1.71 9.80
C ASP A 147 -22.03 -1.83 8.94
N VAL A 148 -21.70 -3.05 8.50
CA VAL A 148 -20.58 -3.30 7.59
C VAL A 148 -20.88 -2.73 6.19
N ALA A 149 -22.09 -2.91 5.66
CA ALA A 149 -22.47 -2.47 4.32
C ALA A 149 -22.45 -0.93 4.15
N HIS A 150 -22.73 -0.18 5.21
CA HIS A 150 -22.69 1.29 5.21
C HIS A 150 -21.30 1.89 5.45
N SER A 151 -20.29 1.04 5.69
CA SER A 151 -18.93 1.50 5.89
C SER A 151 -18.19 1.75 4.58
N THR A 152 -16.99 2.32 4.66
CA THR A 152 -16.11 2.62 3.50
C THR A 152 -15.01 1.58 3.31
N THR A 153 -15.11 0.44 3.99
CA THR A 153 -14.14 -0.65 3.95
C THR A 153 -14.30 -1.51 2.70
N LYS A 154 -13.26 -2.26 2.32
CA LYS A 154 -13.27 -3.17 1.17
C LYS A 154 -14.35 -4.24 1.36
N ILE A 155 -14.50 -4.77 2.58
CA ILE A 155 -15.49 -5.80 2.92
C ILE A 155 -16.95 -5.30 2.83
N ALA A 156 -17.20 -3.99 2.89
CA ALA A 156 -18.54 -3.40 2.76
C ALA A 156 -19.28 -3.87 1.49
N ASN A 157 -18.56 -4.03 0.38
CA ASN A 157 -19.14 -4.52 -0.88
C ASN A 157 -19.72 -5.94 -0.73
N THR A 158 -19.04 -6.80 0.04
CA THR A 158 -19.52 -8.17 0.30
C THR A 158 -20.79 -8.14 1.14
N ALA A 159 -20.83 -7.28 2.17
CA ALA A 159 -22.01 -7.10 3.01
C ALA A 159 -23.20 -6.54 2.23
N GLN A 160 -22.97 -5.57 1.32
CA GLN A 160 -24.01 -5.03 0.44
C GLN A 160 -24.60 -6.11 -0.48
N VAL A 161 -23.76 -7.00 -1.02
CA VAL A 161 -24.22 -8.15 -1.83
C VAL A 161 -25.06 -9.09 -0.98
N ILE A 162 -24.62 -9.43 0.22
CA ILE A 162 -25.37 -10.29 1.16
C ILE A 162 -26.75 -9.69 1.44
N LEU A 163 -26.85 -8.40 1.75
CA LEU A 163 -28.13 -7.73 1.97
C LEU A 163 -29.01 -7.77 0.73
N SER A 164 -28.45 -7.45 -0.45
CA SER A 164 -29.24 -7.44 -1.69
C SER A 164 -29.82 -8.81 -2.04
N GLU A 165 -29.08 -9.88 -1.75
CA GLU A 165 -29.52 -11.25 -1.99
C GLU A 165 -30.53 -11.69 -0.92
N ALA A 166 -30.32 -11.32 0.34
CA ALA A 166 -31.20 -11.70 1.45
C ALA A 166 -32.55 -10.98 1.45
N THR A 167 -32.58 -9.69 1.11
CA THR A 167 -33.80 -8.86 1.17
C THR A 167 -34.49 -8.72 -0.18
N GLY A 168 -33.79 -9.02 -1.28
CA GLY A 168 -34.25 -8.73 -2.64
C GLY A 168 -34.31 -7.24 -2.95
N GLU A 169 -33.88 -6.37 -2.04
CA GLU A 169 -33.76 -4.93 -2.29
C GLU A 169 -32.43 -4.65 -2.99
N ILE A 170 -32.49 -3.97 -4.13
CA ILE A 170 -31.29 -3.50 -4.81
C ILE A 170 -30.68 -2.41 -3.92
N THR A 171 -29.65 -2.78 -3.17
CA THR A 171 -28.77 -1.79 -2.55
C THR A 171 -28.13 -1.03 -3.70
N ASN A 172 -28.42 0.27 -3.80
CA ASN A 172 -27.72 1.12 -4.75
C ASN A 172 -26.25 1.05 -4.36
N TYR A 173 -25.44 0.34 -5.16
CA TYR A 173 -23.99 0.33 -5.00
C TYR A 173 -23.57 1.79 -4.93
N PRO A 174 -23.12 2.30 -3.77
CA PRO A 174 -22.62 3.65 -3.73
C PRO A 174 -21.47 3.63 -4.74
N ILE A 175 -21.62 4.39 -5.82
CA ILE A 175 -20.48 4.70 -6.68
C ILE A 175 -19.49 5.29 -5.70
N VAL A 176 -18.45 4.53 -5.36
CA VAL A 176 -17.36 5.01 -4.53
C VAL A 176 -16.85 6.20 -5.31
N LYS A 177 -17.23 7.39 -4.86
CA LYS A 177 -16.75 8.62 -5.48
C LYS A 177 -15.26 8.56 -5.26
N ILE A 178 -14.52 8.33 -6.34
CA ILE A 178 -13.08 8.47 -6.31
C ILE A 178 -12.87 9.88 -5.73
N PRO A 179 -12.23 10.01 -4.55
CA PRO A 179 -12.19 11.29 -3.85
C PRO A 179 -11.73 12.36 -4.83
N SER A 180 -12.55 13.38 -5.12
CA SER A 180 -12.16 14.44 -6.05
C SER A 180 -11.14 15.36 -5.36
N GLY A 181 -9.93 14.86 -5.17
CA GLY A 181 -8.74 15.60 -4.79
C GLY A 181 -7.74 15.53 -5.95
N ASN A 182 -7.02 16.62 -6.18
CA ASN A 182 -6.05 16.73 -7.29
C ASN A 182 -4.87 15.73 -7.22
N ASN A 183 -4.81 14.85 -6.22
CA ASN A 183 -3.70 13.94 -5.92
C ASN A 183 -4.18 12.52 -5.55
N LEU A 184 -5.06 11.91 -6.35
CA LEU A 184 -5.45 10.51 -6.16
C LEU A 184 -4.29 9.56 -6.55
N ARG A 185 -3.66 8.93 -5.56
CA ARG A 185 -2.68 7.85 -5.76
C ARG A 185 -3.38 6.50 -5.55
N ILE A 186 -3.17 5.56 -6.46
CA ILE A 186 -3.52 4.15 -6.23
C ILE A 186 -2.47 3.62 -5.26
N VAL A 187 -2.81 3.61 -3.97
CA VAL A 187 -1.98 2.99 -2.94
C VAL A 187 -2.26 1.50 -2.99
N THR A 188 -1.30 0.71 -3.49
CA THR A 188 -1.30 -0.73 -3.23
C THR A 188 -0.98 -0.96 -1.76
N GLU A 189 -1.64 -1.91 -1.10
CA GLU A 189 -1.57 -2.20 0.36
C GLU A 189 -0.13 -2.41 0.89
N LEU A 190 0.82 -2.73 0.01
CA LEU A 190 2.27 -2.77 0.30
C LEU A 190 2.91 -1.39 0.57
N GLU A 191 2.32 -0.29 0.12
CA GLU A 191 2.82 1.07 0.34
C GLU A 191 2.46 1.59 1.75
N GLU A 192 1.43 1.03 2.40
CA GLU A 192 1.00 1.46 3.73
C GLU A 192 1.97 0.99 4.85
N GLN A 193 2.85 0.02 4.54
CA GLN A 193 3.88 -0.44 5.47
C GLN A 193 5.25 0.24 5.31
N ILE A 194 5.45 1.12 4.31
CA ILE A 194 6.75 1.78 4.04
C ILE A 194 6.76 3.26 4.47
N ASP A 195 5.60 3.87 4.72
CA ASP A 195 5.49 5.31 5.04
C ASP A 195 5.74 5.62 6.53
N ASN A 196 6.80 5.05 7.13
CA ASN A 196 7.24 5.42 8.48
C ASN A 196 8.69 5.89 8.61
N ASN A 197 9.49 6.06 7.53
CA ASN A 197 10.82 6.68 7.70
C ASN A 197 11.60 7.22 6.48
N GLY A 198 10.97 7.70 5.40
CA GLY A 198 11.70 8.33 4.27
C GLY A 198 11.04 9.62 3.78
N SER A 199 11.80 10.71 3.65
CA SER A 199 11.32 12.02 3.22
C SER A 199 10.45 11.95 1.96
N LYS A 200 9.20 12.39 2.07
CA LYS A 200 8.19 12.32 1.00
C LYS A 200 8.45 13.40 -0.05
N LEU A 201 8.89 13.03 -1.25
CA LEU A 201 8.97 13.93 -2.41
C LEU A 201 7.68 13.85 -3.22
N VAL A 202 7.02 14.97 -3.45
CA VAL A 202 5.75 15.05 -4.18
C VAL A 202 5.92 15.99 -5.36
N MET A 203 5.50 15.57 -6.56
CA MET A 203 5.53 16.38 -7.78
C MET A 203 4.13 16.62 -8.33
N TYR A 204 3.80 17.88 -8.65
CA TYR A 204 2.49 18.25 -9.20
C TYR A 204 2.56 19.52 -10.08
N PRO A 205 1.65 19.73 -11.05
CA PRO A 205 0.63 18.79 -11.49
C PRO A 205 1.21 17.68 -12.37
N ASN A 206 0.56 16.53 -12.39
CA ASN A 206 0.82 15.44 -13.32
C ASN A 206 -0.52 14.80 -13.70
N PRO A 207 -1.02 14.93 -14.96
CA PRO A 207 -0.32 15.47 -16.14
C PRO A 207 0.01 16.97 -16.08
N THR A 208 1.02 17.41 -16.84
CA THR A 208 1.48 18.81 -16.91
C THR A 208 1.56 19.33 -18.35
N ALA A 209 1.35 20.64 -18.54
CA ALA A 209 1.69 21.33 -19.79
C ALA A 209 3.19 21.64 -19.94
N GLY A 210 4.02 21.26 -18.95
CA GLY A 210 5.46 21.45 -18.95
C GLY A 210 5.99 22.26 -17.76
N LEU A 211 5.16 22.63 -16.78
CA LEU A 211 5.61 23.27 -15.54
C LEU A 211 5.16 22.40 -14.36
N ILE A 212 6.12 22.00 -13.52
CA ILE A 212 5.86 21.18 -12.33
C ILE A 212 6.45 21.85 -11.09
N SER A 213 5.78 21.66 -9.98
CA SER A 213 6.21 22.01 -8.63
C SER A 213 6.58 20.75 -7.86
N ILE A 214 7.55 20.87 -6.97
CA ILE A 214 8.04 19.79 -6.13
C ILE A 214 7.97 20.24 -4.67
N GLU A 215 7.33 19.43 -3.85
CA GLU A 215 7.37 19.50 -2.41
C GLU A 215 8.29 18.40 -1.90
N TYR A 216 9.23 18.76 -1.05
CA TYR A 216 10.19 17.83 -0.48
C TYR A 216 10.40 18.21 0.99
N ASP A 217 10.30 17.22 1.88
CA ASP A 217 10.45 17.41 3.33
C ASP A 217 11.92 17.55 3.77
N GLY A 218 12.77 18.13 2.91
CA GLY A 218 14.19 18.34 3.11
C GLY A 218 14.68 19.64 2.45
N VAL A 219 15.95 20.02 2.67
CA VAL A 219 16.50 21.28 2.17
C VAL A 219 16.70 21.23 0.65
N LEU A 220 15.98 22.09 -0.10
CA LEU A 220 15.98 22.15 -1.57
C LEU A 220 17.09 23.03 -2.16
N GLU A 221 17.79 23.83 -1.35
CA GLU A 221 18.78 24.79 -1.87
C GLU A 221 20.06 24.10 -2.37
N GLY A 222 20.14 23.90 -3.69
CA GLY A 222 21.38 23.58 -4.41
C GLY A 222 21.85 22.13 -4.34
N GLN A 223 21.04 21.23 -3.77
CA GLN A 223 21.43 19.84 -3.50
C GLN A 223 20.56 18.79 -4.19
N LEU A 224 19.67 19.19 -5.09
CA LEU A 224 18.84 18.25 -5.85
C LEU A 224 19.04 18.50 -7.35
N SER A 225 19.36 17.45 -8.10
CA SER A 225 19.42 17.45 -9.55
C SER A 225 18.33 16.54 -10.09
N VAL A 226 17.82 16.91 -11.26
CA VAL A 226 16.76 16.20 -11.96
C VAL A 226 17.30 15.66 -13.26
N LYS A 227 16.99 14.40 -13.55
CA LYS A 227 17.25 13.77 -14.84
C LYS A 227 15.93 13.19 -15.35
N VAL A 228 15.57 13.54 -16.58
CA VAL A 228 14.34 13.08 -17.24
C VAL A 228 14.69 12.15 -18.37
N TYR A 229 14.02 11.01 -18.42
CA TYR A 229 14.20 9.94 -19.39
C TYR A 229 12.90 9.73 -20.17
N ASN A 230 13.01 9.42 -21.46
CA ASN A 230 11.86 8.97 -22.25
C ASN A 230 11.55 7.48 -22.00
N ILE A 231 10.48 6.96 -22.61
CA ILE A 231 10.08 5.54 -22.49
C ILE A 231 11.14 4.53 -22.98
N LEU A 232 12.11 4.98 -23.79
CA LEU A 232 13.20 4.15 -24.29
C LEU A 232 14.43 4.21 -23.37
N GLY A 233 14.33 4.86 -22.20
CA GLY A 233 15.43 5.04 -21.26
C GLY A 233 16.49 6.06 -21.68
N LYS A 234 16.25 6.83 -22.75
CA LYS A 234 17.17 7.89 -23.18
C LYS A 234 16.94 9.14 -22.32
N MET A 235 18.02 9.66 -21.72
CA MET A 235 17.99 10.95 -21.02
C MET A 235 17.71 12.07 -22.03
N VAL A 236 16.66 12.84 -21.78
CA VAL A 236 16.20 13.94 -22.65
C VAL A 236 16.34 15.31 -21.99
N PHE A 237 16.47 15.36 -20.67
CA PHE A 237 16.59 16.62 -19.94
C PHE A 237 17.33 16.43 -18.61
N SER A 238 18.09 17.42 -18.18
CA SER A 238 18.67 17.45 -16.84
C SER A 238 18.89 18.87 -16.36
N LEU A 239 18.62 19.13 -15.07
CA LEU A 239 18.93 20.40 -14.43
C LEU A 239 19.22 20.23 -12.94
N SER A 240 19.94 21.18 -12.36
CA SER A 240 20.04 21.32 -10.91
C SER A 240 18.87 22.19 -10.42
N VAL A 241 18.12 21.67 -9.45
CA VAL A 241 16.95 22.31 -8.86
C VAL A 241 17.44 23.32 -7.82
N THR A 242 17.17 24.59 -8.08
CA THR A 242 17.42 25.70 -7.15
C THR A 242 16.13 26.31 -6.61
N THR A 243 14.98 25.88 -7.15
CA THR A 243 13.64 26.37 -6.84
C THR A 243 12.67 25.20 -6.84
N ASN A 244 11.57 25.32 -6.11
CA ASN A 244 10.54 24.27 -6.05
C ASN A 244 9.79 24.07 -7.38
N THR A 245 10.14 24.78 -8.45
CA THR A 245 9.52 24.67 -9.77
C THR A 245 10.52 24.24 -10.83
N ILE A 246 10.12 23.32 -11.70
CA ILE A 246 10.90 22.82 -12.83
C ILE A 246 10.12 23.09 -14.12
N ASN A 247 10.80 23.70 -15.08
CA ASN A 247 10.26 23.96 -16.40
C ASN A 247 10.74 22.90 -17.41
N LEU A 248 9.81 22.05 -17.83
CA LEU A 248 9.93 20.98 -18.81
C LEU A 248 9.14 21.30 -20.09
N SER A 249 8.75 22.56 -20.31
CA SER A 249 7.92 22.98 -21.46
C SER A 249 8.59 22.76 -22.82
N GLN A 250 9.90 22.47 -22.84
CA GLN A 250 10.64 22.11 -24.04
C GLN A 250 10.45 20.65 -24.48
N LEU A 251 9.92 19.79 -23.60
CA LEU A 251 9.61 18.40 -23.93
C LEU A 251 8.27 18.30 -24.66
N ASP A 252 8.16 17.34 -25.57
CA ASP A 252 6.94 17.05 -26.32
C ASP A 252 5.91 16.30 -25.46
N ASN A 253 4.68 16.18 -25.98
CA ASN A 253 3.64 15.39 -25.33
C ASN A 253 4.07 13.91 -25.26
N GLY A 254 3.97 13.30 -24.09
CA GLY A 254 4.44 11.93 -23.90
C GLY A 254 4.62 11.51 -22.44
N VAL A 255 5.07 10.28 -22.26
CA VAL A 255 5.39 9.69 -20.94
C VAL A 255 6.90 9.75 -20.72
N TYR A 256 7.27 10.20 -19.53
CA TYR A 256 8.65 10.37 -19.09
C TYR A 256 8.85 9.79 -17.69
N PHE A 257 10.09 9.48 -17.34
CA PHE A 257 10.51 9.15 -15.99
C PHE A 257 11.43 10.24 -15.49
N ILE A 258 11.10 10.83 -14.34
CA ILE A 258 11.89 11.88 -13.72
C ILE A 258 12.57 11.32 -12.48
N ASN A 259 13.90 11.40 -12.45
CA ASN A 259 14.72 10.94 -11.33
C ASN A 259 15.24 12.17 -10.59
N PHE A 260 15.02 12.18 -9.28
CA PHE A 260 15.53 13.17 -8.36
C PHE A 260 16.81 12.62 -7.73
N ILE A 261 17.89 13.38 -7.81
CA ILE A 261 19.24 12.95 -7.45
C ILE A 261 19.83 13.96 -6.48
N ASN A 262 20.27 13.53 -5.31
CA ASN A 262 20.86 14.43 -4.32
C ASN A 262 22.27 14.90 -4.72
N ALA A 263 22.87 15.78 -3.90
CA ALA A 263 24.22 16.29 -4.09
C ALA A 263 25.29 15.19 -4.12
N ASP A 264 25.04 14.06 -3.44
CA ASP A 264 25.93 12.90 -3.39
C ASP A 264 25.82 12.01 -4.64
N GLY A 265 24.92 12.35 -5.57
CA GLY A 265 24.70 11.60 -6.83
C GLY A 265 23.76 10.41 -6.70
N ASN A 266 23.14 10.20 -5.54
CA ASN A 266 22.20 9.12 -5.28
C ASN A 266 20.78 9.49 -5.72
N GLN A 267 20.05 8.53 -6.28
CA GLN A 267 18.65 8.71 -6.62
C GLN A 267 17.81 8.70 -5.34
N VAL A 268 17.15 9.83 -5.05
CA VAL A 268 16.27 10.05 -3.90
C VAL A 268 14.86 9.56 -4.19
N ASP A 269 14.38 9.80 -5.41
CA ASP A 269 13.05 9.40 -5.84
C ASP A 269 12.99 9.30 -7.37
N ALA A 270 12.06 8.51 -7.88
CA ALA A 270 11.74 8.46 -9.29
C ALA A 270 10.23 8.39 -9.50
N GLN A 271 9.73 9.30 -10.34
CA GLN A 271 8.30 9.41 -10.61
C GLN A 271 8.03 9.33 -12.11
N LYS A 272 6.86 8.80 -12.46
CA LYS A 272 6.34 8.85 -13.83
C LYS A 272 5.72 10.23 -14.07
N LEU A 273 6.10 10.90 -15.14
CA LEU A 273 5.55 12.19 -15.57
C LEU A 273 4.82 12.04 -16.91
N ILE A 274 3.65 12.66 -17.02
CA ILE A 274 2.89 12.74 -18.26
C ILE A 274 2.85 14.21 -18.70
N ILE A 275 3.39 14.50 -19.88
CA ILE A 275 3.31 15.83 -20.48
C ILE A 275 2.19 15.84 -21.51
N GLN A 276 1.24 16.77 -21.35
CA GLN A 276 0.11 16.99 -22.24
C GLN A 276 -0.17 18.49 -22.31
N LYS A 277 0.24 19.11 -23.42
CA LYS A 277 -0.05 20.49 -23.82
C LYS A 277 -1.35 20.61 -24.59
#